data_AF-A0A4S4KK31-F1
#
_entry.id   AF-A0A4S4KK31-F1
#
_cell.length_a   1.000
_cell.length_b   1.000
_cell.length_c   1.000
_cell.angle_alpha   90.00
_cell.angle_beta   90.00
_cell.angle_gamma   90.00
#
_symmetry.space_group_name_H-M   'P 1'
#
loop_
_entity.id
_entity.type
_entity.pdbx_description
1 polymer ?
#
loop_
_entity_poly.entity_id
_entity_poly.type
_entity_poly.pdbx_seq_one_letter_code
_entity_poly.pdbx_strand_id
1 'polypeptide(L)'
;MRARVKSGGLPLSRWETRFIQTYDRDALKLIPFALIILIAEELIPLVVMYAPFILPSTCILPAQKERIDRKKRAKQQAHVENMKNVYNDVYERALANPAADIKSILDAQGQVALCGLLGHSRFGLPALRLMRIRQDLTFVAKDDALLLREERGARLTDAELREALEERGILTDDLTPKQWQSRLEWWLTNVDMAGSNADPVNQRILLLARSATGRF
;
A
#
# COMPACT_ATOMS: atom_id res chain seq x y z
N MET A 1 10.32 -14.56 -17.32
CA MET A 1 9.00 -14.33 -16.65
C MET A 1 7.95 -13.76 -17.62
N ARG A 2 8.09 -12.51 -18.12
CA ARG A 2 7.09 -11.90 -19.03
C ARG A 2 6.82 -12.70 -20.32
N ALA A 3 7.86 -13.28 -20.92
CA ALA A 3 7.72 -14.12 -22.12
C ALA A 3 6.89 -15.40 -21.87
N ARG A 4 7.03 -16.02 -20.69
CA ARG A 4 6.29 -17.24 -20.28
C ARG A 4 4.78 -16.98 -20.22
N VAL A 5 4.38 -15.84 -19.66
CA VAL A 5 2.96 -15.46 -19.56
C VAL A 5 2.41 -15.10 -20.94
N LYS A 6 3.19 -14.39 -21.75
CA LYS A 6 2.80 -14.03 -23.13
C LYS A 6 2.62 -15.27 -24.02
N SER A 7 3.35 -16.35 -23.76
CA SER A 7 3.22 -17.62 -24.48
C SER A 7 2.13 -18.54 -23.89
N GLY A 8 1.24 -18.03 -23.03
CA GLY A 8 0.16 -18.81 -22.42
C GLY A 8 0.58 -19.75 -21.29
N GLY A 9 1.81 -19.61 -20.77
CA GLY A 9 2.27 -20.37 -19.61
C GLY A 9 1.66 -19.90 -18.30
N LEU A 10 2.08 -20.52 -17.19
CA LEU A 10 1.57 -20.23 -15.85
C LEU A 10 1.59 -18.72 -15.51
N PRO A 11 0.53 -18.20 -14.84
CA PRO A 11 0.47 -16.80 -14.42
C PRO A 11 1.61 -16.44 -13.48
N LEU A 12 1.91 -15.14 -13.34
CA LEU A 12 2.97 -14.68 -12.44
C LEU A 12 2.59 -14.97 -10.99
N SER A 13 3.58 -15.39 -10.20
CA SER A 13 3.46 -15.40 -8.75
C SER A 13 3.47 -13.97 -8.18
N ARG A 14 3.06 -13.81 -6.92
CA ARG A 14 3.20 -12.55 -6.19
C ARG A 14 4.64 -12.10 -6.17
N TRP A 15 5.56 -13.02 -5.86
CA TRP A 15 6.99 -12.72 -5.82
C TRP A 15 7.52 -12.24 -7.18
N GLU A 16 7.20 -12.92 -8.28
CA GLU A 16 7.63 -12.50 -9.62
C GLU A 16 7.04 -11.12 -9.99
N THR A 17 5.78 -10.87 -9.62
CA THR A 17 5.12 -9.58 -9.85
C THR A 17 5.82 -8.46 -9.09
N ARG A 18 6.14 -8.67 -7.81
CA ARG A 18 6.88 -7.73 -6.97
C ARG A 18 8.29 -7.48 -7.50
N PHE A 19 9.00 -8.53 -7.84
CA PHE A 19 10.35 -8.44 -8.38
C PHE A 19 10.38 -7.57 -9.65
N ILE A 20 9.45 -7.81 -10.58
CA ILE A 20 9.34 -7.01 -11.81
C ILE A 20 9.07 -5.53 -11.50
N GLN A 21 8.15 -5.24 -10.58
CA GLN A 21 7.81 -3.85 -10.23
C GLN A 21 8.96 -3.12 -9.55
N THR A 22 9.64 -3.76 -8.61
CA THR A 22 10.81 -3.18 -7.93
C THR A 22 11.94 -2.96 -8.92
N TYR A 23 12.20 -3.93 -9.80
CA TYR A 23 13.21 -3.81 -10.85
C TYR A 23 12.90 -2.64 -11.78
N ASP A 24 11.68 -2.52 -12.29
CA ASP A 24 11.31 -1.41 -13.20
C ASP A 24 11.46 -0.05 -12.49
N ARG A 25 11.07 0.04 -11.21
CA ARG A 25 11.19 1.27 -10.42
C ARG A 25 12.66 1.63 -10.16
N ASP A 26 13.48 0.66 -9.79
CA ASP A 26 14.91 0.89 -9.54
C ASP A 26 15.65 1.19 -10.84
N ALA A 27 15.30 0.55 -11.96
CA ALA A 27 15.87 0.83 -13.28
C ALA A 27 15.63 2.28 -13.72
N LEU A 28 14.45 2.84 -13.45
CA LEU A 28 14.19 4.26 -13.71
C LEU A 28 15.05 5.20 -12.86
N LYS A 29 15.36 4.81 -11.61
CA LYS A 29 16.25 5.56 -10.72
C LYS A 29 17.73 5.44 -11.08
N LEU A 30 18.12 4.44 -11.88
CA LEU A 30 19.50 4.32 -12.34
C LEU A 30 19.94 5.49 -13.22
N ILE A 31 19.01 6.10 -13.97
CA ILE A 31 19.31 7.24 -14.85
C ILE A 31 19.85 8.44 -14.05
N PRO A 32 19.11 9.00 -13.06
CA PRO A 32 19.63 10.10 -12.26
C PRO A 32 20.83 9.67 -11.40
N PHE A 33 20.88 8.43 -10.92
CA PHE A 33 22.01 7.93 -10.14
C PHE A 33 23.32 7.86 -10.96
N ALA A 34 23.26 7.37 -12.20
CA ALA A 34 24.40 7.32 -13.10
C ALA A 34 24.90 8.73 -13.46
N LEU A 35 24.00 9.69 -13.65
CA LEU A 35 24.37 11.09 -13.85
C LEU A 35 25.10 11.68 -12.62
N ILE A 36 24.66 11.35 -11.40
CA ILE A 36 25.32 11.79 -10.16
C ILE A 36 26.74 11.22 -10.08
N ILE A 37 26.93 9.92 -10.35
CA ILE A 37 28.26 9.30 -10.36
C ILE A 37 29.18 9.96 -11.37
N LEU A 38 28.68 10.25 -12.59
CA LEU A 38 29.47 10.83 -13.67
C LEU A 38 29.93 12.27 -13.36
N ILE A 39 29.09 13.06 -12.69
CA ILE A 39 29.31 14.50 -12.49
C ILE A 39 29.97 14.80 -11.14
N ALA A 40 29.66 14.00 -10.10
CA ALA A 40 30.00 14.32 -8.72
C ALA A 40 30.14 13.07 -7.85
N GLU A 41 31.19 12.27 -8.09
CA GLU A 41 31.51 11.07 -7.31
C GLU A 41 31.66 11.35 -5.80
N GLU A 42 32.21 12.51 -5.43
CA GLU A 42 32.36 12.92 -4.02
C GLU A 42 31.04 13.33 -3.34
N LEU A 43 29.95 13.51 -4.09
CA LEU A 43 28.65 13.93 -3.55
C LEU A 43 27.81 12.75 -3.04
N ILE A 44 28.18 11.50 -3.33
CA ILE A 44 27.43 10.30 -2.97
C ILE A 44 27.16 10.22 -1.44
N PRO A 45 28.16 10.43 -0.55
CA PRO A 45 27.92 10.41 0.90
C PRO A 45 26.89 11.45 1.35
N LEU A 46 26.86 12.62 0.71
CA LEU A 46 25.89 13.68 1.00
C LEU A 46 24.48 13.29 0.51
N VAL A 47 24.35 12.74 -0.69
CA VAL A 47 23.05 12.31 -1.26
C VAL A 47 22.41 11.22 -0.41
N VAL A 48 23.20 10.25 0.09
CA VAL A 48 22.70 9.19 0.99
C VAL A 48 22.11 9.77 2.27
N MET A 49 22.69 10.86 2.79
CA MET A 49 22.23 11.48 4.04
C MET A 49 21.00 12.37 3.83
N TYR A 50 20.95 13.14 2.75
CA TYR A 50 19.94 14.20 2.57
C TYR A 50 18.86 13.90 1.53
N ALA A 51 19.12 13.02 0.56
CA ALA A 51 18.21 12.75 -0.56
C ALA A 51 18.12 11.25 -0.91
N PRO A 52 17.74 10.36 0.04
CA PRO A 52 17.70 8.91 -0.17
C PRO A 52 16.65 8.46 -1.20
N PHE A 53 15.74 9.35 -1.61
CA PHE A 53 14.68 9.04 -2.58
C PHE A 53 15.20 8.89 -4.03
N ILE A 54 16.35 9.50 -4.35
CA ILE A 54 16.97 9.48 -5.68
C ILE A 54 17.79 8.20 -5.89
N LEU A 55 18.13 7.51 -4.80
CA LEU A 55 18.96 6.33 -4.82
C LEU A 55 18.15 5.06 -5.15
N PRO A 56 18.76 4.10 -5.87
CA PRO A 56 18.18 2.77 -6.00
C PRO A 56 18.05 2.14 -4.61
N SER A 57 17.08 1.24 -4.45
CA SER A 57 16.78 0.61 -3.16
C SER A 57 17.99 -0.12 -2.54
N THR A 58 18.93 -0.56 -3.37
CA THR A 58 20.18 -1.24 -3.01
C THR A 58 21.17 -0.37 -2.23
N CYS A 59 21.09 0.95 -2.34
CA CYS A 59 22.03 1.89 -1.70
C CYS A 59 21.52 2.45 -0.36
N ILE A 60 20.34 2.02 0.11
CA ILE A 60 19.73 2.52 1.35
C ILE A 60 20.10 1.57 2.50
N LEU A 61 20.68 2.10 3.58
CA LEU A 61 21.00 1.28 4.75
C LEU A 61 19.72 0.74 5.41
N PRO A 62 19.70 -0.53 5.87
CA PRO A 62 18.53 -1.12 6.55
C PRO A 62 18.03 -0.28 7.72
N ALA A 63 18.94 0.23 8.56
CA ALA A 63 18.61 1.08 9.70
C ALA A 63 17.97 2.42 9.28
N GLN A 64 18.36 2.98 8.13
CA GLN A 64 17.76 4.20 7.60
C GLN A 64 16.33 3.93 7.10
N LYS A 65 16.13 2.83 6.36
CA LYS A 65 14.79 2.40 5.90
C LYS A 65 13.84 2.20 7.08
N GLU A 66 14.29 1.48 8.10
CA GLU A 66 13.48 1.20 9.28
C GLU A 66 13.08 2.47 10.06
N ARG A 67 13.96 3.49 10.11
CA ARG A 67 13.64 4.81 10.70
C ARG A 67 12.57 5.56 9.89
N ILE A 68 12.65 5.49 8.56
CA ILE A 68 11.67 6.11 7.67
C ILE A 68 10.30 5.44 7.87
N ASP A 69 10.28 4.10 7.90
CA ASP A 69 9.05 3.32 8.04
C ASP A 69 8.41 3.55 9.42
N ARG A 70 9.20 3.57 10.51
CA ARG A 70 8.69 3.91 11.85
C ARG A 70 8.05 5.29 11.89
N LYS A 71 8.69 6.30 11.29
CA LYS A 71 8.15 7.67 11.25
C LYS A 71 6.86 7.75 10.43
N LYS A 72 6.79 7.00 9.33
CA LYS A 72 5.59 6.87 8.50
C LYS A 72 4.44 6.27 9.32
N ARG A 73 4.69 5.16 10.03
CA ARG A 73 3.69 4.45 10.84
C ARG A 73 3.16 5.30 11.99
N ALA A 74 4.04 5.92 12.77
CA ALA A 74 3.63 6.82 13.86
C ALA A 74 2.73 7.96 13.34
N LYS A 75 3.03 8.50 12.15
CA LYS A 75 2.20 9.52 11.51
C LYS A 75 0.84 8.97 11.05
N GLN A 76 0.80 7.75 10.49
CA GLN A 76 -0.45 7.09 10.10
C GLN A 76 -1.34 6.84 11.33
N GLN A 77 -0.76 6.31 12.41
CA GLN A 77 -1.49 6.05 13.66
C GLN A 77 -2.08 7.32 14.27
N ALA A 78 -1.27 8.37 14.42
CA ALA A 78 -1.77 9.67 14.89
C ALA A 78 -2.84 10.25 13.95
N HIS A 79 -2.72 10.02 12.64
CA HIS A 79 -3.72 10.50 11.68
C HIS A 79 -5.05 9.77 11.79
N VAL A 80 -5.02 8.44 11.98
CA VAL A 80 -6.21 7.63 12.20
C VAL A 80 -6.97 8.09 13.43
N GLU A 81 -6.26 8.30 14.54
CA GLU A 81 -6.87 8.74 15.78
C GLU A 81 -7.53 10.13 15.64
N ASN A 82 -6.84 11.07 14.98
CA ASN A 82 -7.36 12.42 14.77
C ASN A 82 -8.58 12.49 13.83
N MET A 83 -8.74 11.54 12.91
CA MET A 83 -9.81 11.54 11.90
C MET A 83 -10.81 10.39 12.09
N LYS A 84 -10.87 9.78 13.28
CA LYS A 84 -11.71 8.62 13.59
C LYS A 84 -13.18 8.81 13.17
N ASN A 85 -13.74 9.99 13.41
CA ASN A 85 -15.12 10.32 13.02
C ASN A 85 -15.31 10.25 11.50
N VAL A 86 -14.35 10.75 10.72
CA VAL A 86 -14.42 10.72 9.25
C VAL A 86 -14.36 9.28 8.73
N TYR A 87 -13.57 8.39 9.34
CA TYR A 87 -13.58 6.97 8.96
C TYR A 87 -14.91 6.29 9.28
N ASN A 88 -15.55 6.62 10.41
CA ASN A 88 -16.90 6.14 10.70
C ASN A 88 -17.90 6.62 9.62
N ASP A 89 -17.86 7.91 9.25
CA ASP A 89 -18.76 8.45 8.23
C ASP A 89 -18.54 7.82 6.85
N VAL A 90 -17.28 7.54 6.48
CA VAL A 90 -16.96 6.81 5.24
C VAL A 90 -17.45 5.38 5.32
N TYR A 91 -17.29 4.71 6.46
CA TYR A 91 -17.76 3.34 6.67
C TYR A 91 -19.28 3.24 6.52
N GLU A 92 -20.04 4.10 7.19
CA GLU A 92 -21.51 4.09 7.12
C GLU A 92 -22.00 4.38 5.68
N ARG A 93 -21.37 5.33 4.98
CA ARG A 93 -21.70 5.61 3.56
C ARG A 93 -21.38 4.45 2.63
N ALA A 94 -20.23 3.81 2.81
CA ALA A 94 -19.81 2.67 2.00
C ALA A 94 -20.72 1.45 2.23
N LEU A 95 -21.16 1.24 3.48
CA LEU A 95 -22.07 0.17 3.85
C LEU A 95 -23.48 0.42 3.28
N ALA A 96 -23.98 1.66 3.36
CA ALA A 96 -25.29 2.02 2.85
C ALA A 96 -25.40 1.91 1.32
N ASN A 97 -24.32 2.23 0.60
CA ASN A 97 -24.33 2.25 -0.87
C ASN A 97 -23.09 1.56 -1.47
N PRO A 98 -23.01 0.21 -1.43
CA PRO A 98 -21.82 -0.52 -1.87
C PRO A 98 -21.53 -0.40 -3.37
N ALA A 99 -22.56 -0.16 -4.19
CA ALA A 99 -22.47 -0.02 -5.64
C ALA A 99 -22.32 1.44 -6.12
N ALA A 100 -22.24 2.42 -5.20
CA ALA A 100 -22.16 3.83 -5.60
C ALA A 100 -20.77 4.23 -6.11
N ASP A 101 -20.70 5.32 -6.88
CA ASP A 101 -19.40 5.82 -7.37
C ASP A 101 -18.51 6.23 -6.19
N ILE A 102 -17.21 5.98 -6.31
CA ILE A 102 -16.21 6.29 -5.28
C ILE A 102 -16.29 7.75 -4.80
N LYS A 103 -16.72 8.69 -5.66
CA LYS A 103 -16.86 10.11 -5.33
C LYS A 103 -17.98 10.39 -4.33
N SER A 104 -19.03 9.57 -4.35
CA SER A 104 -20.14 9.67 -3.40
C SER A 104 -19.77 9.08 -2.04
N ILE A 105 -18.95 8.02 -2.05
CA ILE A 105 -18.43 7.39 -0.84
C ILE A 105 -17.35 8.28 -0.20
N LEU A 106 -16.48 8.88 -1.00
CA LEU A 106 -15.36 9.72 -0.56
C LEU A 106 -15.59 11.20 -0.88
N ASP A 107 -16.11 11.89 0.12
CA ASP A 107 -16.14 13.35 0.17
C ASP A 107 -14.73 13.94 0.36
N ALA A 108 -14.62 15.26 0.40
CA ALA A 108 -13.33 15.94 0.51
C ALA A 108 -12.54 15.53 1.76
N GLN A 109 -13.20 15.29 2.89
CA GLN A 109 -12.54 14.85 4.13
C GLN A 109 -12.20 13.36 4.07
N GLY A 110 -13.09 12.51 3.54
CA GLY A 110 -12.81 11.09 3.32
C GLY A 110 -11.56 10.84 2.45
N GLN A 111 -11.35 11.67 1.42
CA GLN A 111 -10.13 11.61 0.61
C GLN A 111 -8.87 11.96 1.42
N VAL A 112 -8.94 12.98 2.28
CA VAL A 112 -7.81 13.34 3.17
C VAL A 112 -7.49 12.20 4.12
N ALA A 113 -8.53 11.62 4.73
CA ALA A 113 -8.42 10.51 5.67
C ALA A 113 -7.73 9.32 5.02
N LEU A 114 -8.26 8.82 3.89
CA LEU A 114 -7.66 7.68 3.20
C LEU A 114 -6.26 7.97 2.67
N CYS A 115 -5.98 9.18 2.16
CA CYS A 115 -4.61 9.53 1.77
C CYS A 115 -3.65 9.44 2.96
N GLY A 116 -4.04 9.94 4.14
CA GLY A 116 -3.18 9.86 5.32
C GLY A 116 -3.03 8.44 5.85
N LEU A 117 -4.09 7.62 5.80
CA LEU A 117 -4.04 6.20 6.16
C LEU A 117 -3.08 5.42 5.27
N LEU A 118 -3.17 5.59 3.94
CA LEU A 118 -2.34 4.91 2.95
C LEU A 118 -0.92 5.50 2.86
N GLY A 119 -0.62 6.58 3.58
CA GLY A 119 0.70 7.21 3.59
C GLY A 119 1.00 8.12 2.40
N HIS A 120 -0.02 8.56 1.65
CA HIS A 120 0.09 9.53 0.57
C HIS A 120 0.16 10.98 1.05
N SER A 121 0.56 11.87 0.14
CA SER A 121 0.39 13.30 0.35
C SER A 121 -1.10 13.67 0.42
N ARG A 122 -1.47 14.33 1.51
CA ARG A 122 -2.83 14.86 1.77
C ARG A 122 -3.11 16.17 1.03
N PHE A 123 -2.05 16.79 0.51
CA PHE A 123 -2.11 18.09 -0.16
C PHE A 123 -2.29 17.93 -1.67
N GLY A 124 -2.91 18.93 -2.29
CA GLY A 124 -3.14 19.00 -3.73
C GLY A 124 -4.61 18.86 -4.12
N LEU A 125 -4.84 18.77 -5.43
CA LEU A 125 -6.17 18.77 -6.01
C LEU A 125 -6.98 17.51 -5.65
N PRO A 126 -8.28 17.62 -5.32
CA PRO A 126 -9.14 16.49 -4.98
C PRO A 126 -9.12 15.35 -6.01
N ALA A 127 -9.17 15.69 -7.31
CA ALA A 127 -9.13 14.70 -8.39
C ALA A 127 -7.84 13.86 -8.38
N LEU A 128 -6.70 14.47 -8.07
CA LEU A 128 -5.42 13.77 -7.99
C LEU A 128 -5.35 12.87 -6.76
N ARG A 129 -5.91 13.29 -5.62
CA ARG A 129 -6.01 12.43 -4.42
C ARG A 129 -6.85 11.20 -4.71
N LEU A 130 -8.02 11.39 -5.32
CA LEU A 130 -8.90 10.30 -5.70
C LEU A 130 -8.25 9.32 -6.69
N MET A 131 -7.53 9.86 -7.68
CA MET A 131 -6.76 9.04 -8.63
C MET A 131 -5.72 8.17 -7.93
N ARG A 132 -4.94 8.72 -6.99
CA ARG A 132 -3.95 7.96 -6.21
C ARG A 132 -4.61 6.89 -5.36
N ILE A 133 -5.68 7.23 -4.61
CA ILE A 133 -6.44 6.27 -3.81
C ILE A 133 -6.93 5.11 -4.69
N ARG A 134 -7.52 5.43 -5.86
CA ARG A 134 -7.99 4.40 -6.79
C ARG A 134 -6.85 3.52 -7.31
N GLN A 135 -5.71 4.11 -7.67
CA GLN A 135 -4.55 3.37 -8.15
C GLN A 135 -4.02 2.40 -7.08
N ASP A 136 -3.88 2.87 -5.85
CA ASP A 136 -3.46 2.06 -4.71
C ASP A 136 -4.43 0.92 -4.42
N LEU A 137 -5.72 1.21 -4.37
CA LEU A 137 -6.73 0.19 -4.12
C LEU A 137 -6.82 -0.85 -5.24
N THR A 138 -6.60 -0.42 -6.49
CA THR A 138 -6.49 -1.33 -7.64
C THR A 138 -5.23 -2.20 -7.54
N PHE A 139 -4.13 -1.62 -7.06
CA PHE A 139 -2.89 -2.36 -6.81
C PHE A 139 -3.09 -3.40 -5.70
N VAL A 140 -3.66 -3.01 -4.56
CA VAL A 140 -4.00 -3.92 -3.45
C VAL A 140 -4.95 -5.01 -3.94
N ALA A 141 -5.92 -4.69 -4.80
CA ALA A 141 -6.82 -5.69 -5.37
C ALA A 141 -6.11 -6.77 -6.19
N LYS A 142 -5.10 -6.39 -6.98
CA LYS A 142 -4.27 -7.35 -7.71
C LYS A 142 -3.41 -8.18 -6.76
N ASP A 143 -2.83 -7.56 -5.73
CA ASP A 143 -2.02 -8.26 -4.72
C ASP A 143 -2.87 -9.25 -3.91
N ASP A 144 -4.09 -8.87 -3.51
CA ASP A 144 -5.05 -9.75 -2.83
C ASP A 144 -5.38 -10.99 -3.68
N ALA A 145 -5.62 -10.81 -4.98
CA ALA A 145 -5.91 -11.92 -5.88
C ALA A 145 -4.73 -12.90 -6.00
N LEU A 146 -3.49 -12.42 -5.87
CA LEU A 146 -2.30 -13.28 -5.83
C LEU A 146 -2.16 -13.98 -4.48
N LEU A 147 -2.38 -13.27 -3.36
CA LEU A 147 -2.35 -13.86 -2.02
C LEU A 147 -3.40 -14.95 -1.85
N LEU A 148 -4.62 -14.75 -2.35
CA LEU A 148 -5.67 -15.78 -2.32
C LEU A 148 -5.27 -17.06 -3.07
N ARG A 149 -4.48 -16.94 -4.15
CA ARG A 149 -3.95 -18.08 -4.91
C ARG A 149 -2.76 -18.75 -4.24
N GLU A 150 -2.05 -18.03 -3.38
CA GLU A 150 -0.78 -18.45 -2.76
C GLU A 150 -0.95 -18.71 -1.25
N GLU A 151 -2.00 -19.45 -0.87
CA GLU A 151 -2.24 -19.88 0.52
C GLU A 151 -2.36 -18.70 1.51
N ARG A 152 -2.96 -17.58 1.06
CA ARG A 152 -3.27 -16.42 1.91
C ARG A 152 -2.06 -15.84 2.65
N GLY A 153 -0.87 -15.98 2.06
CA GLY A 153 0.36 -15.43 2.61
C GLY A 153 1.05 -16.30 3.66
N ALA A 154 0.70 -17.59 3.78
CA ALA A 154 1.35 -18.52 4.73
C ALA A 154 2.88 -18.62 4.56
N ARG A 155 3.40 -18.32 3.37
CA ARG A 155 4.83 -18.36 3.02
C ARG A 155 5.54 -17.01 3.11
N LEU A 156 4.84 -15.94 3.54
CA LEU A 156 5.42 -14.61 3.68
C LEU A 156 6.37 -14.56 4.88
N THR A 157 7.50 -13.89 4.70
CA THR A 157 8.35 -13.49 5.82
C THR A 157 7.66 -12.41 6.67
N ASP A 158 8.08 -12.24 7.93
CA ASP A 158 7.54 -11.20 8.82
C ASP A 158 7.61 -9.79 8.19
N ALA A 159 8.67 -9.50 7.45
CA ALA A 159 8.83 -8.24 6.74
C ALA A 159 7.81 -8.06 5.60
N GLU A 160 7.60 -9.10 4.78
CA GLU A 160 6.66 -9.05 3.66
C GLU A 160 5.20 -9.05 4.14
N LEU A 161 4.92 -9.76 5.23
CA LEU A 161 3.60 -9.76 5.88
C LEU A 161 3.27 -8.36 6.43
N ARG A 162 4.25 -7.74 7.10
CA ARG A 162 4.12 -6.37 7.58
C ARG A 162 3.88 -5.38 6.43
N GLU A 163 4.68 -5.47 5.37
CA GLU A 163 4.53 -4.62 4.16
C GLU A 163 3.14 -4.81 3.54
N ALA A 164 2.67 -6.05 3.42
CA ALA A 164 1.35 -6.37 2.88
C ALA A 164 0.22 -5.71 3.69
N LEU A 165 0.32 -5.72 5.02
CA LEU A 165 -0.66 -5.05 5.89
C LEU A 165 -0.60 -3.53 5.78
N GLU A 166 0.60 -2.96 5.72
CA GLU A 166 0.79 -1.50 5.61
C GLU A 166 0.25 -0.95 4.29
N GLU A 167 0.42 -1.68 3.18
CA GLU A 167 -0.18 -1.33 1.88
C GLU A 167 -1.72 -1.40 1.89
N ARG A 168 -2.27 -2.29 2.72
CA ARG A 168 -3.72 -2.40 2.99
C ARG A 168 -4.19 -1.40 4.05
N GLY A 169 -3.35 -0.44 4.44
CA GLY A 169 -3.68 0.58 5.44
C GLY A 169 -3.94 0.02 6.85
N ILE A 170 -3.48 -1.19 7.16
CA ILE A 170 -3.62 -1.79 8.49
C ILE A 170 -2.43 -1.37 9.35
N LEU A 171 -2.70 -0.78 10.50
CA LEU A 171 -1.67 -0.34 11.45
C LEU A 171 -1.02 -1.56 12.13
N THR A 172 0.31 -1.63 12.10
CA THR A 172 1.09 -2.80 12.55
C THR A 172 1.91 -2.57 13.82
N ASP A 173 2.04 -1.33 14.30
CA ASP A 173 2.98 -0.98 15.38
C ASP A 173 2.67 -1.63 16.73
N ASP A 174 1.40 -1.80 17.07
CA ASP A 174 0.98 -2.38 18.35
C ASP A 174 0.70 -3.89 18.26
N LEU A 175 1.12 -4.54 17.17
CA LEU A 175 0.77 -5.94 16.86
C LEU A 175 2.00 -6.85 16.81
N THR A 176 1.82 -8.07 17.33
CA THR A 176 2.79 -9.17 17.21
C THR A 176 2.73 -9.84 15.83
N PRO A 177 3.78 -10.55 15.38
CA PRO A 177 3.79 -11.25 14.08
C PRO A 177 2.62 -12.25 13.92
N LYS A 178 2.24 -12.95 14.99
CA LYS A 178 1.06 -13.83 14.96
C LYS A 178 -0.23 -13.07 14.67
N GLN A 179 -0.39 -11.89 15.26
CA GLN A 179 -1.56 -11.04 15.01
C GLN A 179 -1.55 -10.48 13.59
N TRP A 180 -0.38 -10.20 12.99
CA TRP A 180 -0.30 -9.78 11.60
C TRP A 180 -0.93 -10.80 10.65
N GLN A 181 -0.64 -12.09 10.84
CA GLN A 181 -1.24 -13.14 10.02
C GLN A 181 -2.76 -13.16 10.19
N SER A 182 -3.26 -13.04 11.42
CA SER A 182 -4.70 -12.97 11.68
C SER A 182 -5.36 -11.74 11.03
N ARG A 183 -4.68 -10.58 11.00
CA ARG A 183 -5.18 -9.37 10.32
C ARG A 183 -5.25 -9.55 8.80
N LEU A 184 -4.24 -10.20 8.22
CA LEU A 184 -4.21 -10.47 6.79
C LEU A 184 -5.31 -11.48 6.41
N GLU A 185 -5.45 -12.55 7.20
CA GLU A 185 -6.49 -13.56 7.00
C GLU A 185 -7.89 -12.95 7.10
N TRP A 186 -8.11 -12.07 8.09
CA TRP A 186 -9.34 -11.32 8.22
C TRP A 186 -9.62 -10.46 6.97
N TRP A 187 -8.62 -9.72 6.49
CA TRP A 187 -8.76 -8.87 5.30
C TRP A 187 -9.15 -9.72 4.09
N LEU A 188 -8.40 -10.79 3.82
CA LEU A 188 -8.62 -11.66 2.66
C LEU A 188 -9.95 -12.41 2.73
N THR A 189 -10.40 -12.79 3.93
CA THR A 189 -11.72 -13.41 4.12
C THR A 189 -12.85 -12.45 3.77
N ASN A 190 -12.77 -11.19 4.20
CA ASN A 190 -13.77 -10.19 3.81
C ASN A 190 -13.66 -9.82 2.32
N VAL A 191 -12.46 -9.91 1.73
CA VAL A 191 -12.26 -9.73 0.28
C VAL A 191 -12.98 -10.83 -0.51
N ASP A 192 -12.82 -12.08 -0.09
CA ASP A 192 -13.41 -13.27 -0.72
C ASP A 192 -14.94 -13.29 -0.59
N MET A 193 -15.47 -12.87 0.57
CA MET A 193 -16.91 -12.86 0.85
C MET A 193 -17.74 -11.89 0.00
N ALA A 194 -17.22 -10.76 -0.45
CA ALA A 194 -18.05 -9.79 -1.20
C ALA A 194 -18.35 -10.23 -2.65
N GLY A 195 -17.77 -11.36 -3.11
CA GLY A 195 -18.04 -11.95 -4.41
C GLY A 195 -17.52 -11.13 -5.60
N SER A 196 -17.52 -11.75 -6.79
CA SER A 196 -16.95 -11.17 -8.01
C SER A 196 -17.72 -9.97 -8.60
N ASN A 197 -18.90 -9.65 -8.06
CA ASN A 197 -19.80 -8.63 -8.62
C ASN A 197 -19.65 -7.24 -7.96
N ALA A 198 -18.93 -7.14 -6.85
CA ALA A 198 -18.68 -5.86 -6.18
C ALA A 198 -17.51 -5.11 -6.83
N ASP A 199 -17.57 -3.77 -6.88
CA ASP A 199 -16.41 -2.97 -7.28
C ASP A 199 -15.27 -3.24 -6.28
N PRO A 200 -14.12 -3.78 -6.74
CA PRO A 200 -13.00 -4.10 -5.86
C PRO A 200 -12.49 -2.89 -5.09
N VAL A 201 -12.63 -1.68 -5.64
CA VAL A 201 -12.17 -0.45 -4.99
C VAL A 201 -13.08 -0.09 -3.82
N ASN A 202 -14.40 -0.07 -4.03
CA ASN A 202 -15.37 0.26 -2.99
C ASN A 202 -15.33 -0.70 -1.81
N GLN A 203 -15.21 -2.00 -2.09
CA GLN A 203 -15.07 -3.02 -1.07
C GLN A 203 -13.88 -2.73 -0.15
N ARG A 204 -12.73 -2.33 -0.73
CA ARG A 204 -11.52 -2.04 0.05
C ARG A 204 -11.63 -0.73 0.82
N ILE A 205 -12.35 0.25 0.30
CA ILE A 205 -12.66 1.48 1.06
C ILE A 205 -13.46 1.14 2.33
N LEU A 206 -14.45 0.26 2.21
CA LEU A 206 -15.22 -0.21 3.36
C LEU A 206 -14.32 -0.90 4.38
N LEU A 207 -13.44 -1.80 3.94
CA LEU A 207 -12.51 -2.50 4.84
C LEU A 207 -11.48 -1.58 5.49
N LEU A 208 -10.96 -0.60 4.76
CA LEU A 208 -10.05 0.43 5.29
C LEU A 208 -10.73 1.29 6.35
N ALA A 209 -11.96 1.74 6.08
CA ALA A 209 -12.71 2.54 7.03
C ALA A 209 -13.06 1.73 8.29
N ARG A 210 -13.42 0.46 8.11
CA ARG A 210 -13.69 -0.49 9.21
C ARG A 210 -12.43 -0.73 10.06
N SER A 211 -11.31 -1.07 9.44
CA SER A 211 -10.04 -1.36 10.16
C SER A 211 -9.47 -0.14 10.85
N ALA A 212 -9.58 1.05 10.25
CA ALA A 212 -9.16 2.33 10.85
C ALA A 212 -9.93 2.66 12.14
N THR A 213 -11.16 2.14 12.28
CA THR A 213 -11.98 2.31 13.49
C THR A 213 -11.73 1.24 14.55
N GLY A 214 -10.77 0.33 14.32
CA GLY A 214 -10.43 -0.78 15.22
C GLY A 214 -11.35 -2.00 15.09
N ARG A 215 -12.27 -1.99 14.12
CA ARG A 215 -13.19 -3.11 13.87
C ARG A 215 -12.50 -4.11 12.93
N PHE A 216 -12.08 -5.24 13.48
CA PHE A 216 -11.61 -6.39 12.71
C PHE A 216 -12.55 -7.54 12.98
#